data_AF-A0A7C4H203-F1
#
_entry.id   AF-A0A7C4H203-F1
#
_cell.length_a   1.000
_cell.length_b   1.000
_cell.length_c   1.000
_cell.angle_alpha   90.00
_cell.angle_beta   90.00
_cell.angle_gamma   90.00
#
_symmetry.space_group_name_H-M   'P 1'
#
loop_
_entity.id
_entity.type
_entity.pdbx_description
1 polymer ?
#
loop_
_entity_poly.entity_id
_entity_poly.type
_entity_poly.pdbx_seq_one_letter_code
_entity_poly.pdbx_strand_id
1 'polypeptide(L)'
;WWRRRSPFSRIFEEMEQMMRELDEMFSRSIEEFEKEFPRELIREKKLKDGSTIREFGPIIYGYSIKIGPDGKPEIREFGNIRPRGRPEIVELTETREPLVDVFEEDDTVKVVAEVPGVEKEDINLNATEDMLIISVKTPQRKYYKEVELPAKVDPNSAKASYKNGVLEVTLKKKEGVKEEKGVKIKVE
;
A
#
# COMPACT_ATOMS: atom_id res chain seq x y z
N TRP A 1 1.95 -7.28 43.49
CA TRP A 1 1.36 -7.54 42.16
C TRP A 1 2.14 -6.73 41.13
N TRP A 2 3.20 -7.29 40.56
CA TRP A 2 3.99 -6.61 39.54
C TRP A 2 3.46 -7.03 38.16
N ARG A 3 2.66 -6.17 37.53
CA ARG A 3 2.33 -6.30 36.10
C ARG A 3 3.58 -5.94 35.31
N ARG A 4 4.31 -6.94 34.81
CA ARG A 4 5.31 -6.72 33.75
C ARG A 4 4.58 -6.10 32.55
N ARG A 5 4.88 -4.84 32.24
CA ARG A 5 4.44 -4.19 31.00
C ARG A 5 4.89 -5.07 29.83
N SER A 6 3.93 -5.48 29.00
CA SER A 6 4.18 -6.29 27.81
C SER A 6 5.09 -5.49 26.86
N PRO A 7 6.05 -6.11 26.14
CA PRO A 7 6.84 -5.43 25.11
C PRO A 7 5.99 -4.63 24.12
N PHE A 8 4.77 -5.13 23.84
CA PHE A 8 3.76 -4.45 23.02
C PHE A 8 3.31 -3.09 23.58
N SER A 9 3.20 -2.94 24.91
CA SER A 9 2.74 -1.69 25.52
C SER A 9 3.71 -0.51 25.36
N ARG A 10 5.02 -0.78 25.26
CA ARG A 10 6.02 0.26 24.95
C ARG A 10 5.95 0.71 23.50
N ILE A 11 5.75 -0.23 22.57
CA ILE A 11 5.57 0.06 21.15
C ILE A 11 4.33 0.95 20.95
N PHE A 12 3.23 0.67 21.65
CA PHE A 12 2.02 1.50 21.58
C PHE A 12 2.23 2.92 22.15
N GLU A 13 2.97 3.08 23.26
CA GLU A 13 3.30 4.39 23.82
C GLU A 13 4.21 5.20 22.86
N GLU A 14 5.21 4.57 22.24
CA GLU A 14 6.06 5.19 21.22
C GLU A 14 5.28 5.55 19.94
N MET A 15 4.34 4.70 19.52
CA MET A 15 3.45 4.98 18.38
C MET A 15 2.50 6.15 18.64
N GLU A 16 1.94 6.25 19.84
CA GLU A 16 1.09 7.38 20.22
C GLU A 16 1.85 8.71 20.20
N GLN A 17 3.14 8.69 20.52
CA GLN A 17 3.98 9.87 20.45
C GLN A 17 4.33 10.21 18.99
N MET A 18 4.67 9.20 18.18
CA MET A 18 4.94 9.36 16.75
C MET A 18 3.71 9.86 15.96
N MET A 19 2.50 9.37 16.28
CA MET A 19 1.26 9.88 15.68
C MET A 19 1.01 11.34 16.01
N ARG A 20 1.27 11.76 17.25
CA ARG A 20 1.12 13.17 17.66
C ARG A 20 2.10 14.08 16.92
N GLU A 21 3.34 13.65 16.75
CA GLU A 21 4.34 14.38 15.96
C GLU A 21 3.96 14.47 14.48
N LEU A 22 3.45 13.38 13.90
CA LEU A 22 2.94 13.36 12.53
C LEU A 22 1.71 14.26 12.35
N ASP A 23 0.76 14.26 13.28
CA ASP A 23 -0.42 15.12 13.23
C ASP A 23 -0.03 16.61 13.31
N GLU A 24 0.93 16.96 14.17
CA GLU A 24 1.44 18.33 14.26
C GLU A 24 2.19 18.75 13.00
N MET A 25 3.02 17.87 12.43
CA MET A 25 3.70 18.11 11.16
C MET A 25 2.68 18.30 10.04
N PHE A 26 1.71 17.40 9.92
CA PHE A 26 0.67 17.44 8.90
C PHE A 26 -0.18 18.72 9.01
N SER A 27 -0.53 19.12 10.23
CA SER A 27 -1.29 20.35 10.48
C SER A 27 -0.53 21.59 10.03
N ARG A 28 0.79 21.68 10.31
CA ARG A 28 1.63 22.79 9.85
C ARG A 28 1.83 22.76 8.33
N SER A 29 2.03 21.58 7.76
CA SER A 29 2.19 21.40 6.32
C SER A 29 0.93 21.80 5.57
N ILE A 30 -0.28 21.43 6.04
CA ILE A 30 -1.56 21.76 5.37
C ILE A 30 -1.76 23.28 5.18
N GLU A 31 -1.38 24.10 6.16
CA GLU A 31 -1.52 25.56 6.06
C GLU A 31 -0.64 26.17 4.95
N GLU A 32 0.56 25.62 4.72
CA GLU A 32 1.41 26.01 3.58
C GLU A 32 0.95 25.35 2.26
N PHE A 33 0.38 24.16 2.34
CA PHE A 33 -0.06 23.33 1.22
C PHE A 33 -1.20 23.92 0.40
N GLU A 34 -2.09 24.72 1.00
CA GLU A 34 -3.16 25.43 0.28
C GLU A 34 -2.64 26.28 -0.88
N LYS A 35 -1.39 26.75 -0.82
CA LYS A 35 -0.77 27.60 -1.85
C LYS A 35 -0.13 26.81 -2.99
N GLU A 36 0.27 25.56 -2.76
CA GLU A 36 0.98 24.70 -3.73
C GLU A 36 0.18 23.45 -4.14
N PHE A 37 -1.11 23.42 -3.84
CA PHE A 37 -1.98 22.28 -4.16
C PHE A 37 -1.94 21.96 -5.67
N PRO A 38 -1.58 20.73 -6.06
CA PRO A 38 -1.63 20.30 -7.45
C PRO A 38 -3.04 20.49 -8.01
N ARG A 39 -3.14 21.14 -9.17
CA ARG A 39 -4.43 21.46 -9.81
C ARG A 39 -5.24 20.19 -10.10
N GLU A 40 -4.56 19.07 -10.25
CA GLU A 40 -5.13 17.78 -10.58
C GLU A 40 -5.94 17.17 -9.42
N LEU A 41 -5.69 17.60 -8.17
CA LEU A 41 -6.47 17.19 -6.99
C LEU A 41 -7.66 18.11 -6.69
N ILE A 42 -7.88 19.13 -7.51
CA ILE A 42 -9.01 20.06 -7.41
C ILE A 42 -10.10 19.62 -8.38
N ARG A 43 -11.24 19.21 -7.87
CA ARG A 43 -12.43 18.90 -8.68
C ARG A 43 -13.44 20.03 -8.60
N GLU A 44 -13.79 20.59 -9.75
CA GLU A 44 -14.86 21.58 -9.85
C GLU A 44 -16.19 20.89 -10.19
N LYS A 45 -17.18 21.05 -9.31
CA LYS A 45 -18.53 20.54 -9.52
C LYS A 45 -19.50 21.71 -9.63
N LYS A 46 -20.17 21.83 -10.78
CA LYS A 46 -21.26 22.80 -10.97
C LYS A 46 -22.54 22.29 -10.35
N LEU A 47 -23.13 23.09 -9.46
CA LEU A 47 -24.43 22.85 -8.87
C LEU A 47 -25.56 23.26 -9.82
N LYS A 48 -26.77 22.77 -9.53
CA LYS A 48 -27.99 23.05 -10.31
C LYS A 48 -28.37 24.53 -10.30
N ASP A 49 -27.89 25.29 -9.32
CA ASP A 49 -28.10 26.74 -9.19
C ASP A 49 -27.05 27.59 -9.93
N GLY A 50 -26.10 26.94 -10.63
CA GLY A 50 -25.04 27.62 -11.38
C GLY A 50 -23.79 27.97 -10.57
N SER A 51 -23.78 27.72 -9.26
CA SER A 51 -22.58 27.87 -8.44
C SER A 51 -21.58 26.73 -8.67
N THR A 52 -20.29 26.99 -8.48
CA THR A 52 -19.23 25.97 -8.56
C THR A 52 -18.71 25.68 -7.16
N ILE A 53 -18.75 24.41 -6.75
CA ILE A 53 -18.07 23.93 -5.55
C ILE A 53 -16.72 23.35 -5.98
N ARG A 54 -15.65 23.74 -5.27
CA ARG A 54 -14.33 23.12 -5.37
C ARG A 54 -14.19 22.06 -4.29
N GLU A 55 -14.03 20.82 -4.72
CA GLU A 55 -13.73 19.68 -3.84
C GLU A 55 -12.23 19.37 -3.94
N PHE A 56 -11.55 19.28 -2.80
CA PHE A 56 -10.14 18.94 -2.72
C PHE A 56 -9.97 17.47 -2.29
N GLY A 57 -9.12 16.72 -2.99
CA GLY A 57 -8.72 15.36 -2.60
C GLY A 57 -9.42 14.22 -3.37
N PRO A 58 -9.39 12.98 -2.85
CA PRO A 58 -8.97 12.59 -1.51
C PRO A 58 -7.45 12.61 -1.30
N ILE A 59 -7.03 13.12 -0.15
CA ILE A 59 -5.67 12.97 0.37
C ILE A 59 -5.69 11.84 1.40
N ILE A 60 -4.79 10.89 1.23
CA ILE A 60 -4.66 9.69 2.05
C ILE A 60 -3.19 9.57 2.41
N TYR A 61 -2.89 9.60 3.71
CA TYR A 61 -1.60 9.22 4.26
C TYR A 61 -1.88 8.24 5.39
N GLY A 62 -1.14 7.15 5.41
CA GLY A 62 -1.24 6.15 6.45
C GLY A 62 0.00 5.29 6.51
N TYR A 63 0.11 4.53 7.59
CA TYR A 63 1.19 3.57 7.78
C TYR A 63 0.60 2.24 8.25
N SER A 64 1.22 1.14 7.84
CA SER A 64 0.94 -0.23 8.26
C SER A 64 2.16 -0.74 9.01
N ILE A 65 1.96 -1.35 10.18
CA ILE A 65 3.05 -1.90 11.00
C ILE A 65 2.80 -3.40 11.18
N LYS A 66 3.76 -4.21 10.76
CA LYS A 66 3.77 -5.65 10.95
C LYS A 66 4.92 -6.04 11.86
N ILE A 67 4.65 -6.77 12.94
CA ILE A 67 5.71 -7.29 13.81
C ILE A 67 6.22 -8.60 13.22
N GLY A 68 7.48 -8.62 12.82
CA GLY A 68 8.16 -9.80 12.29
C GLY A 68 8.37 -10.88 13.37
N PRO A 69 8.65 -12.13 12.96
CA PRO A 69 8.94 -13.24 13.87
C PRO A 69 10.20 -13.00 14.74
N ASP A 70 11.07 -12.09 14.34
CA ASP A 70 12.24 -11.62 15.10
C ASP A 70 11.90 -10.49 16.09
N GLY A 71 10.63 -10.07 16.16
CA GLY A 71 10.14 -9.01 17.03
C GLY A 71 10.39 -7.60 16.51
N LYS A 72 10.95 -7.43 15.30
CA LYS A 72 11.18 -6.11 14.71
C LYS A 72 9.93 -5.61 13.96
N PRO A 73 9.59 -4.31 14.05
CA PRO A 73 8.50 -3.74 13.28
C PRO A 73 8.93 -3.50 11.82
N GLU A 74 8.15 -4.01 10.88
CA GLU A 74 8.14 -3.59 9.48
C GLU A 74 7.10 -2.49 9.31
N ILE A 75 7.54 -1.26 9.05
CA ILE A 75 6.66 -0.11 8.81
C ILE A 75 6.54 0.11 7.29
N ARG A 76 5.31 0.18 6.78
CA ARG A 76 4.99 0.45 5.37
C ARG A 76 4.07 1.67 5.29
N GLU A 77 4.53 2.75 4.65
CA GLU A 77 3.66 3.89 4.36
C GLU A 77 2.74 3.59 3.17
N PHE A 78 1.54 4.17 3.17
CA PHE A 78 0.58 4.04 2.08
C PHE A 78 -0.22 5.32 1.88
N GLY A 79 -0.87 5.40 0.72
CA GLY A 79 -1.66 6.57 0.33
C GLY A 79 -1.05 7.27 -0.87
N ASN A 80 -1.34 8.57 -1.00
CA ASN A 80 -0.95 9.40 -2.12
C ASN A 80 -0.03 10.56 -1.74
N ILE A 81 0.48 10.51 -0.50
CA ILE A 81 1.53 11.38 0.03
C ILE A 81 2.80 10.55 0.17
N ARG A 82 3.90 11.03 -0.41
CA ARG A 82 5.24 10.50 -0.16
C ARG A 82 6.11 11.58 0.49
N PRO A 83 6.57 11.40 1.75
CA PRO A 83 7.56 12.29 2.31
C PRO A 83 8.90 12.04 1.60
N ARG A 84 9.39 13.01 0.81
CA ARG A 84 10.72 12.95 0.19
C ARG A 84 11.68 13.87 0.93
N GLY A 85 12.59 13.28 1.72
CA GLY A 85 13.70 14.01 2.31
C GLY A 85 13.31 14.85 3.54
N ARG A 86 13.66 16.15 3.54
CA ARG A 86 13.35 17.06 4.67
C ARG A 86 11.84 17.08 4.93
N PRO A 87 11.40 17.25 6.19
CA PRO A 87 9.99 17.17 6.63
C PRO A 87 8.99 18.14 5.97
N GLU A 88 9.44 18.99 5.03
CA GLU A 88 8.67 20.09 4.43
C GLU A 88 8.20 19.82 2.99
N ILE A 89 8.66 18.75 2.31
CA ILE A 89 8.28 18.47 0.91
C ILE A 89 7.45 17.20 0.83
N VAL A 90 6.14 17.40 0.70
CA VAL A 90 5.13 16.35 0.57
C VAL A 90 4.78 16.21 -0.92
N GLU A 91 5.26 15.16 -1.59
CA GLU A 91 4.91 14.93 -3.00
C GLU A 91 3.52 14.29 -3.07
N LEU A 92 2.53 15.08 -3.50
CA LEU A 92 1.18 14.63 -3.79
C LEU A 92 1.11 14.05 -5.19
N THR A 93 0.78 12.79 -5.29
CA THR A 93 0.46 12.16 -6.57
C THR A 93 -1.04 11.91 -6.65
N GLU A 94 -1.67 12.12 -7.81
CA GLU A 94 -3.06 11.65 -7.98
C GLU A 94 -3.16 10.12 -7.90
N THR A 95 -2.07 9.44 -8.24
CA THR A 95 -1.96 7.98 -8.23
C THR A 95 -1.62 7.50 -6.83
N ARG A 96 -2.52 6.73 -6.23
CA ARG A 96 -2.33 6.06 -4.95
C ARG A 96 -1.58 4.75 -5.13
N GLU A 97 -0.67 4.43 -4.21
CA GLU A 97 -0.18 3.06 -4.09
C GLU A 97 -1.12 2.23 -3.21
N PRO A 98 -1.64 1.09 -3.69
CA PRO A 98 -2.39 0.15 -2.88
C PRO A 98 -1.45 -0.55 -1.88
N LEU A 99 -1.95 -0.85 -0.67
CA LEU A 99 -1.30 -1.83 0.19
C LEU A 99 -1.38 -3.21 -0.47
N VAL A 100 -0.25 -3.92 -0.46
CA VAL A 100 -0.11 -5.24 -1.05
C VAL A 100 0.58 -6.16 -0.05
N ASP A 101 0.03 -7.36 0.08
CA ASP A 101 0.68 -8.50 0.72
C ASP A 101 0.90 -9.62 -0.29
N VAL A 102 2.06 -10.25 -0.20
CA VAL A 102 2.46 -11.37 -1.06
C VAL A 102 2.72 -12.58 -0.19
N PHE A 103 2.08 -13.69 -0.55
CA PHE A 103 2.19 -14.98 0.11
C PHE A 103 2.79 -15.98 -0.88
N GLU A 104 3.90 -16.57 -0.49
CA GLU A 104 4.47 -17.71 -1.17
C GLU A 104 3.93 -18.99 -0.52
N GLU A 105 3.20 -19.79 -1.27
CA GLU A 105 2.71 -21.12 -0.89
C GLU A 105 3.52 -22.19 -1.65
N ASP A 106 3.30 -23.48 -1.40
CA ASP A 106 4.11 -24.56 -2.00
C ASP A 106 4.14 -24.49 -3.55
N ASP A 107 2.97 -24.42 -4.18
CA ASP A 107 2.81 -24.46 -5.64
C ASP A 107 2.41 -23.10 -6.25
N THR A 108 2.11 -22.10 -5.41
CA THR A 108 1.46 -20.86 -5.83
C THR A 108 2.09 -19.63 -5.17
N VAL A 109 1.98 -18.50 -5.86
CA VAL A 109 2.18 -17.17 -5.29
C VAL A 109 0.83 -16.47 -5.28
N LYS A 110 0.41 -15.98 -4.11
CA LYS A 110 -0.83 -15.21 -3.92
C LYS A 110 -0.50 -13.76 -3.59
N VAL A 111 -1.07 -12.83 -4.34
CA VAL A 111 -0.96 -11.39 -4.12
C VAL A 111 -2.33 -10.85 -3.73
N VAL A 112 -2.39 -10.14 -2.60
CA VAL A 112 -3.61 -9.51 -2.09
C VAL A 112 -3.38 -8.01 -2.04
N ALA A 113 -4.25 -7.23 -2.68
CA ALA A 113 -4.14 -5.77 -2.76
C ALA A 113 -5.45 -5.06 -2.40
N GLU A 114 -5.36 -3.96 -1.66
CA GLU A 114 -6.51 -3.08 -1.43
C GLU A 114 -6.73 -2.12 -2.62
N VAL A 115 -7.90 -2.17 -3.22
CA VAL A 115 -8.29 -1.28 -4.32
C VAL A 115 -9.75 -0.83 -4.12
N PRO A 116 -10.08 -0.09 -3.05
CA PRO A 116 -11.47 0.25 -2.74
C PRO A 116 -12.07 1.30 -3.67
N GLY A 117 -13.35 1.14 -3.99
CA GLY A 117 -14.15 2.09 -4.76
C GLY A 117 -13.79 2.13 -6.25
N VAL A 118 -13.38 0.99 -6.81
CA VAL A 118 -13.04 0.80 -8.23
C VAL A 118 -13.91 -0.33 -8.76
N GLU A 119 -14.46 -0.18 -9.95
CA GLU A 119 -15.19 -1.27 -10.62
C GLU A 119 -14.20 -2.30 -11.16
N LYS A 120 -14.57 -3.59 -11.15
CA LYS A 120 -13.64 -4.68 -11.53
C LYS A 120 -13.10 -4.51 -12.95
N GLU A 121 -13.88 -3.94 -13.85
CA GLU A 121 -13.56 -3.70 -15.25
C GLU A 121 -12.46 -2.64 -15.44
N ASP A 122 -12.29 -1.75 -14.46
CA ASP A 122 -11.28 -0.69 -14.49
C ASP A 122 -9.92 -1.15 -13.95
N ILE A 123 -9.84 -2.36 -13.38
CA ILE A 123 -8.61 -2.94 -12.82
C ILE A 123 -7.85 -3.65 -13.94
N ASN A 124 -6.66 -3.14 -14.24
CA ASN A 124 -5.76 -3.72 -15.21
C ASN A 124 -4.64 -4.48 -14.50
N LEU A 125 -4.51 -5.77 -14.82
CA LEU A 125 -3.47 -6.65 -14.31
C LEU A 125 -2.55 -7.08 -15.44
N ASN A 126 -1.24 -7.01 -15.19
CA ASN A 126 -0.23 -7.52 -16.11
C ASN A 126 0.81 -8.30 -15.31
N ALA A 127 1.09 -9.54 -15.71
CA ALA A 127 2.03 -10.39 -15.01
C ALA A 127 3.15 -10.86 -15.96
N THR A 128 4.38 -10.82 -15.47
CA THR A 128 5.55 -11.51 -16.02
C THR A 128 5.92 -12.68 -15.10
N GLU A 129 7.02 -13.36 -15.40
CA GLU A 129 7.47 -14.49 -14.55
C GLU A 129 7.87 -14.05 -13.14
N ASP A 130 8.23 -12.78 -12.97
CA ASP A 130 8.88 -12.21 -11.79
C ASP A 130 8.16 -10.98 -11.22
N MET A 131 7.13 -10.47 -11.90
CA MET A 131 6.44 -9.24 -11.50
C MET A 131 4.93 -9.32 -11.77
N LEU A 132 4.15 -8.72 -10.88
CA LEU A 132 2.73 -8.39 -11.11
C LEU A 132 2.55 -6.87 -11.04
N ILE A 133 1.95 -6.30 -12.09
CA ILE A 133 1.56 -4.90 -12.18
C ILE A 133 0.06 -4.79 -11.94
N ILE A 134 -0.33 -3.93 -11.00
CA ILE A 134 -1.72 -3.60 -10.67
C ILE A 134 -1.93 -2.13 -11.01
N SER A 135 -2.87 -1.81 -11.91
CA SER A 135 -3.14 -0.43 -12.29
C SER A 135 -4.61 -0.12 -12.50
N VAL A 136 -5.01 1.09 -12.12
CA VAL A 136 -6.36 1.65 -12.31
C VAL A 136 -6.20 3.07 -12.81
N LYS A 137 -6.90 3.42 -13.90
CA LYS A 137 -6.83 4.75 -14.53
C LYS A 137 -8.23 5.30 -14.76
N THR A 138 -8.96 5.61 -13.69
CA THR A 138 -10.26 6.28 -13.80
C THR A 138 -10.15 7.76 -13.40
N PRO A 139 -11.08 8.63 -13.85
CA PRO A 139 -11.13 10.01 -13.38
C PRO A 139 -11.29 10.12 -11.86
N GLN A 140 -11.95 9.13 -11.23
CA GLN A 140 -12.28 9.11 -9.82
C GLN A 140 -11.13 8.55 -8.95
N ARG A 141 -10.42 7.53 -9.44
CA ARG A 141 -9.38 6.79 -8.71
C ARG A 141 -8.23 6.42 -9.65
N LYS A 142 -7.00 6.70 -9.21
CA LYS A 142 -5.79 6.23 -9.89
C LYS A 142 -4.99 5.36 -8.93
N TYR A 143 -4.69 4.14 -9.33
CA TYR A 143 -3.83 3.22 -8.58
C TYR A 143 -2.71 2.71 -9.47
N TYR A 144 -1.52 2.55 -8.90
CA TYR A 144 -0.40 1.91 -9.58
C TYR A 144 0.49 1.20 -8.56
N LYS A 145 0.82 -0.07 -8.82
CA LYS A 145 1.82 -0.82 -8.05
C LYS A 145 2.50 -1.83 -8.95
N GLU A 146 3.81 -1.92 -8.79
CA GLU A 146 4.61 -3.04 -9.26
C GLU A 146 4.96 -3.90 -8.05
N VAL A 147 4.73 -5.20 -8.17
CA VAL A 147 4.92 -6.19 -7.12
C VAL A 147 5.94 -7.19 -7.63
N GLU A 148 7.14 -7.18 -7.06
CA GLU A 148 8.11 -8.25 -7.29
C GLU A 148 7.61 -9.56 -6.66
N LEU A 149 7.66 -10.64 -7.43
CA LEU A 149 7.20 -11.95 -7.00
C LEU A 149 8.36 -12.73 -6.36
N PRO A 150 8.13 -13.43 -5.24
CA PRO A 150 9.17 -14.14 -4.51
C PRO A 150 9.69 -15.39 -5.24
N ALA A 151 8.94 -15.88 -6.24
CA ALA A 151 9.30 -17.03 -7.05
C ALA A 151 8.85 -16.83 -8.50
N LYS A 152 9.50 -17.56 -9.43
CA LYS A 152 9.10 -17.55 -10.84
C LYS A 152 7.74 -18.22 -11.02
N VAL A 153 6.81 -17.51 -11.64
CA VAL A 153 5.44 -17.99 -11.91
C VAL A 153 5.17 -18.21 -13.40
N ASP A 154 4.10 -18.93 -13.71
CA ASP A 154 3.49 -18.96 -15.04
C ASP A 154 2.39 -17.89 -15.13
N PRO A 155 2.58 -16.79 -15.89
CA PRO A 155 1.58 -15.74 -16.05
C PRO A 155 0.25 -16.23 -16.63
N ASN A 156 0.27 -17.29 -17.46
CA ASN A 156 -0.94 -17.82 -18.10
C ASN A 156 -1.83 -18.60 -17.11
N SER A 157 -1.29 -18.94 -15.94
CA SER A 157 -2.02 -19.63 -14.87
C SER A 157 -2.83 -18.69 -13.96
N ALA A 158 -2.72 -17.37 -14.18
CA ALA A 158 -3.28 -16.35 -13.31
C ALA A 158 -4.80 -16.52 -13.11
N LYS A 159 -5.22 -16.47 -11.85
CA LYS A 159 -6.62 -16.34 -11.46
C LYS A 159 -6.77 -15.12 -10.58
N ALA A 160 -7.76 -14.28 -10.88
CA ALA A 160 -8.05 -13.08 -10.10
C ALA A 160 -9.48 -13.11 -9.57
N SER A 161 -9.66 -12.61 -8.35
CA SER A 161 -10.98 -12.33 -7.78
C SER A 161 -10.97 -10.95 -7.12
N TYR A 162 -12.10 -10.26 -7.20
CA TYR A 162 -12.24 -8.93 -6.62
C TYR A 162 -13.56 -8.85 -5.85
N LYS A 163 -13.48 -8.58 -4.55
CA LYS A 163 -14.65 -8.52 -3.67
C LYS A 163 -14.44 -7.46 -2.59
N ASN A 164 -15.44 -6.60 -2.41
CA ASN A 164 -15.47 -5.57 -1.36
C ASN A 164 -14.20 -4.70 -1.31
N GLY A 165 -13.64 -4.33 -2.47
CA GLY A 165 -12.43 -3.50 -2.51
C GLY A 165 -11.11 -4.26 -2.33
N VAL A 166 -11.14 -5.60 -2.23
CA VAL A 166 -9.94 -6.43 -2.11
C VAL A 166 -9.75 -7.24 -3.38
N LEU A 167 -8.59 -7.07 -4.01
CA LEU A 167 -8.14 -7.84 -5.16
C LEU A 167 -7.24 -8.99 -4.68
N GLU A 168 -7.56 -10.21 -5.08
CA GLU A 168 -6.72 -11.39 -4.87
C GLU A 168 -6.30 -11.95 -6.23
N VAL A 169 -4.99 -12.09 -6.46
CA VAL A 169 -4.40 -12.69 -7.65
C VAL A 169 -3.59 -13.92 -7.22
N THR A 170 -3.85 -15.06 -7.84
CA THR A 170 -3.12 -16.31 -7.60
C THR A 170 -2.45 -16.77 -8.89
N LEU A 171 -1.15 -17.06 -8.81
CA LEU A 171 -0.29 -17.48 -9.91
C LEU A 171 0.39 -18.79 -9.53
N LYS A 172 0.42 -19.79 -10.41
CA LYS A 172 1.19 -21.02 -10.18
C LYS A 172 2.67 -20.76 -10.36
N LYS A 173 3.50 -21.33 -9.48
CA LYS A 173 4.95 -21.37 -9.67
C LYS A 173 5.28 -22.21 -10.90
N LYS A 174 6.36 -21.86 -11.60
CA LYS A 174 6.90 -22.73 -12.66
C LYS A 174 7.53 -23.97 -12.04
N GLU A 175 7.25 -25.13 -12.65
CA GLU A 175 7.92 -26.39 -12.27
C GLU A 175 9.44 -26.24 -12.40
N GLY A 176 10.16 -26.42 -11.29
CA GLY A 176 11.63 -26.28 -11.23
C GLY A 176 12.14 -25.50 -10.02
N VAL A 177 11.29 -24.73 -9.33
CA VAL A 177 11.64 -24.06 -8.07
C VAL A 177 11.28 -24.99 -6.91
N LYS A 178 12.01 -26.09 -6.76
CA LYS A 178 12.04 -26.80 -5.46
C LYS A 178 12.83 -25.90 -4.52
N GLU A 179 12.23 -25.46 -3.42
CA GLU A 179 12.99 -24.90 -2.31
C GLU A 179 14.19 -25.82 -2.04
N GLU A 180 15.41 -25.27 -2.12
CA GLU A 180 16.56 -25.94 -1.56
C GLU A 180 16.31 -26.02 -0.06
N LYS A 181 15.70 -27.12 0.39
CA LYS A 181 15.53 -27.40 1.82
C LYS A 181 16.91 -27.33 2.45
N GLY A 182 17.15 -26.26 3.20
CA GLY A 182 18.44 -25.99 3.83
C GLY A 182 18.95 -27.24 4.54
N VAL A 183 20.19 -27.62 4.23
CA VAL A 183 20.83 -28.77 4.87
C VAL A 183 21.25 -28.34 6.28
N LYS A 184 20.85 -29.11 7.30
CA LYS A 184 21.33 -28.91 8.67
C LYS A 184 22.85 -29.12 8.71
N ILE A 185 23.62 -28.05 8.90
CA ILE A 185 25.06 -28.12 9.19
C ILE A 185 25.23 -28.28 10.69
N LYS A 186 25.92 -29.33 11.14
CA LYS A 186 26.33 -29.47 12.54
C LYS A 186 27.61 -28.67 12.77
N VAL A 187 27.64 -27.91 13.86
CA VAL A 187 28.84 -27.25 14.37
C VAL A 187 29.58 -28.25 15.27
N GLU A 188 30.90 -28.39 15.08
CA GLU A 188 31.80 -29.12 16.00
C GLU A 188 32.27 -28.22 17.15
#